data_AF-A0A269TIN4-F1
#
_entry.id   AF-A0A269TIN4-F1
#
_cell.length_a   1.000
_cell.length_b   1.000
_cell.length_c   1.000
_cell.angle_alpha   90.00
_cell.angle_beta   90.00
_cell.angle_gamma   90.00
#
_symmetry.space_group_name_H-M   'P 1'
#
loop_
_entity.id
_entity.type
_entity.pdbx_description
1 polymer ?
#
loop_
_entity_poly.entity_id
_entity_poly.type
_entity_poly.pdbx_seq_one_letter_code
_entity_poly.pdbx_strand_id
1 'polypeptide(L)'
;MFRSKTKSNKKWKHLFLASTAITSAASIITFISCSQHPETIWKKAAVYEKKTEEGDKPYVQLNTYGFKDYTFSDFKWAITTERFLVSMSVPIVKANGSVITGQGFQTSDDEKAFNNELLFQYFGIKAKWDYKKFSKHEWLKSNFYVVDKATQERFEDYQKSISLIKSDDDLKKALRLTDEEQLKYLNYYKEITPEIDLENVKDETAYFKERYMPWSKTFNFDVIKSKLDFKKYNYLFIKDFHRTIINSGEAVSRLDGGIDLKDYQIDVTNKKLTLKTGAKPETNEGEQFIVNTAVWVDKSGRLNSFMIPIEKTELTEFDFNEWEIIFNPKN
;
A
#
# COMPACT_ATOMS: atom_id res chain seq x y z
N MET A 1 33.88 -53.93 59.68
CA MET A 1 35.25 -53.98 60.25
C MET A 1 35.97 -55.19 59.63
N PHE A 2 37.14 -54.99 59.01
CA PHE A 2 38.03 -55.98 58.34
C PHE A 2 37.52 -56.63 57.05
N ARG A 3 38.29 -56.86 55.97
CA ARG A 3 39.57 -56.36 55.40
C ARG A 3 39.55 -56.89 53.94
N SER A 4 39.77 -56.06 52.92
CA SER A 4 40.98 -56.01 52.09
C SER A 4 41.31 -57.29 51.26
N LYS A 5 41.30 -57.17 49.92
CA LYS A 5 42.52 -57.00 49.10
C LYS A 5 42.21 -56.77 47.61
N THR A 6 42.85 -55.73 47.08
CA THR A 6 42.99 -55.34 45.67
C THR A 6 44.17 -56.06 45.00
N LYS A 7 44.10 -56.26 43.68
CA LYS A 7 45.04 -55.76 42.64
C LYS A 7 44.96 -56.58 41.34
N SER A 8 44.80 -55.90 40.20
CA SER A 8 45.83 -55.82 39.14
C SER A 8 45.32 -55.04 37.92
N ASN A 9 46.10 -54.06 37.49
CA ASN A 9 45.91 -53.15 36.35
C ASN A 9 46.55 -53.70 35.06
N LYS A 10 46.03 -53.31 33.89
CA LYS A 10 46.76 -52.95 32.64
C LYS A 10 45.74 -52.51 31.57
N LYS A 11 45.50 -51.21 31.36
CA LYS A 11 46.16 -50.25 30.43
C LYS A 11 45.86 -50.45 28.93
N TRP A 12 45.31 -49.38 28.34
CA TRP A 12 45.51 -48.81 26.97
C TRP A 12 44.86 -49.53 25.78
N LYS A 13 43.88 -48.92 25.08
CA LYS A 13 43.89 -47.78 24.11
C LYS A 13 43.97 -48.28 22.64
N HIS A 14 43.33 -47.50 21.77
CA HIS A 14 43.25 -47.54 20.29
C HIS A 14 41.95 -48.18 19.74
N LEU A 15 40.93 -47.40 19.31
CA LEU A 15 40.77 -46.51 18.14
C LEU A 15 40.85 -47.21 16.75
N PHE A 16 39.70 -47.16 16.07
CA PHE A 16 39.46 -46.82 14.65
C PHE A 16 39.46 -47.87 13.51
N LEU A 17 38.53 -47.58 12.58
CA LEU A 17 38.36 -47.96 11.15
C LEU A 17 37.52 -49.23 10.88
N ALA A 18 36.25 -49.04 10.43
CA ALA A 18 35.77 -48.90 9.03
C ALA A 18 35.44 -50.29 8.44
N SER A 19 34.38 -50.59 7.68
CA SER A 19 33.57 -49.82 6.74
C SER A 19 32.36 -50.68 6.29
N THR A 20 31.27 -50.00 5.88
CA THR A 20 30.28 -50.37 4.84
C THR A 20 29.44 -51.65 4.96
N ALA A 21 28.13 -51.45 5.20
CA ALA A 21 27.05 -51.96 4.35
C ALA A 21 25.82 -51.04 4.46
N ILE A 22 25.52 -50.33 3.37
CA ILE A 22 24.33 -49.47 3.17
C ILE A 22 23.37 -50.21 2.23
N THR A 23 22.09 -49.85 2.31
CA THR A 23 20.92 -50.15 1.44
C THR A 23 20.11 -51.37 1.88
N SER A 24 18.79 -51.32 2.05
CA SER A 24 17.79 -50.33 1.64
C SER A 24 16.49 -50.58 2.44
N ALA A 25 16.12 -49.67 3.34
CA ALA A 25 14.74 -49.56 3.81
C ALA A 25 14.04 -48.55 2.91
N ALA A 26 13.13 -49.04 2.06
CA ALA A 26 12.32 -48.22 1.19
C ALA A 26 11.38 -47.35 2.03
N SER A 27 11.81 -46.11 2.29
CA SER A 27 10.92 -45.04 2.71
C SER A 27 9.99 -44.72 1.54
N ILE A 28 8.77 -45.23 1.59
CA ILE A 28 7.67 -44.73 0.76
C ILE A 28 7.36 -43.33 1.31
N ILE A 29 8.11 -42.33 0.82
CA ILE A 29 7.67 -40.94 0.87
C ILE A 29 6.56 -40.87 -0.19
N THR A 30 5.32 -41.05 0.25
CA THR A 30 4.18 -40.54 -0.52
C THR A 30 4.38 -39.03 -0.61
N PHE A 31 4.96 -38.57 -1.72
CA PHE A 31 4.77 -37.22 -2.20
C PHE A 31 3.29 -37.08 -2.51
N ILE A 32 2.53 -36.66 -1.50
CA ILE A 32 1.27 -35.97 -1.75
C ILE A 32 1.70 -34.67 -2.43
N SER A 33 1.83 -34.73 -3.75
CA SER A 33 1.69 -33.55 -4.59
C SER A 33 0.25 -33.11 -4.43
N CYS A 34 -0.04 -32.41 -3.32
CA CYS A 34 -1.15 -31.50 -3.32
C CYS A 34 -0.78 -30.46 -4.36
N SER A 35 -1.33 -30.58 -5.56
CA SER A 35 -1.53 -29.45 -6.45
C SER A 35 -2.43 -28.47 -5.68
N GLN A 36 -1.84 -27.69 -4.78
CA GLN A 36 -2.51 -26.54 -4.22
C GLN A 36 -2.71 -25.61 -5.40
N HIS A 37 -3.93 -25.59 -5.91
CA HIS A 37 -4.35 -24.46 -6.73
C HIS A 37 -4.06 -23.21 -5.89
N PRO A 38 -3.35 -22.23 -6.45
CA PRO A 38 -3.07 -20.98 -5.75
C PRO A 38 -4.38 -20.42 -5.18
N GLU A 39 -4.39 -20.13 -3.88
CA GLU A 39 -5.54 -19.43 -3.31
C GLU A 39 -5.55 -17.99 -3.84
N THR A 40 -6.50 -17.71 -4.73
CA THR A 40 -6.77 -16.35 -5.17
C THR A 40 -7.19 -15.48 -3.99
N ILE A 41 -6.49 -14.37 -3.80
CA ILE A 41 -6.82 -13.33 -2.85
C ILE A 41 -7.84 -12.42 -3.50
N TRP A 42 -9.08 -12.49 -3.02
CA TRP A 42 -10.15 -11.56 -3.42
C TRP A 42 -10.20 -10.33 -2.52
N LYS A 43 -9.87 -10.52 -1.25
CA LYS A 43 -9.96 -9.46 -0.23
C LYS A 43 -9.09 -9.79 0.98
N LYS A 44 -8.00 -9.05 1.18
CA LYS A 44 -7.07 -9.28 2.30
C LYS A 44 -6.21 -8.04 2.55
N ALA A 45 -5.81 -7.86 3.80
CA ALA A 45 -4.92 -6.79 4.21
C ALA A 45 -3.83 -7.34 5.14
N ALA A 46 -2.62 -6.80 5.02
CA ALA A 46 -1.48 -7.21 5.83
C ALA A 46 -0.49 -6.05 6.04
N VAL A 47 0.29 -6.17 7.10
CA VAL A 47 1.33 -5.22 7.49
C VAL A 47 2.67 -5.94 7.49
N TYR A 48 3.66 -5.37 6.82
CA TYR A 48 4.99 -5.95 6.66
C TYR A 48 6.06 -4.99 7.19
N GLU A 49 7.03 -5.51 7.93
CA GLU A 49 8.31 -4.83 8.15
C GLU A 49 9.27 -5.24 7.04
N LYS A 50 9.82 -4.25 6.33
CA LYS A 50 10.64 -4.48 5.13
C LYS A 50 11.88 -3.61 5.17
N LYS A 51 12.80 -3.93 4.27
CA LYS A 51 13.98 -3.13 3.96
C LYS A 51 13.98 -2.75 2.49
N THR A 52 14.52 -1.59 2.17
CA THR A 52 14.71 -1.16 0.79
C THR A 52 15.72 -2.07 0.10
N GLU A 53 15.50 -2.37 -1.18
CA GLU A 53 16.37 -3.29 -1.91
C GLU A 53 17.77 -2.73 -2.19
N GLU A 54 17.89 -1.42 -2.40
CA GLU A 54 19.15 -0.79 -2.82
C GLU A 54 19.94 -0.16 -1.67
N GLY A 55 19.37 -0.10 -0.46
CA GLY A 55 20.00 0.58 0.68
C GLY A 55 19.74 -0.04 2.05
N ASP A 56 19.02 -1.16 2.12
CA ASP A 56 18.66 -1.85 3.37
C ASP A 56 17.94 -0.97 4.41
N LYS A 57 17.33 0.13 3.99
CA LYS A 57 16.67 1.10 4.87
C LYS A 57 15.31 0.55 5.33
N PRO A 58 14.98 0.61 6.62
CA PRO A 58 13.75 0.01 7.14
C PRO A 58 12.51 0.82 6.75
N TYR A 59 11.39 0.15 6.52
CA TYR A 59 10.06 0.77 6.45
C TYR A 59 8.98 -0.24 6.80
N VAL A 60 7.80 0.25 7.17
CA VAL A 60 6.60 -0.58 7.33
C VAL A 60 5.72 -0.40 6.10
N GLN A 61 5.26 -1.50 5.51
CA GLN A 61 4.35 -1.49 4.37
C GLN A 61 2.98 -2.02 4.77
N LEU A 62 1.94 -1.27 4.41
CA LEU A 62 0.55 -1.66 4.57
C LEU A 62 0.00 -1.99 3.19
N ASN A 63 -0.39 -3.24 2.98
CA ASN A 63 -0.96 -3.70 1.73
C ASN A 63 -2.42 -4.07 1.94
N THR A 64 -3.29 -3.54 1.09
CA THR A 64 -4.70 -3.91 1.01
C THR A 64 -5.01 -4.39 -0.39
N TYR A 65 -5.82 -5.44 -0.49
CA TYR A 65 -6.38 -5.92 -1.74
C TYR A 65 -7.89 -6.15 -1.56
N GLY A 66 -8.71 -5.68 -2.51
CA GLY A 66 -10.18 -5.81 -2.47
C GLY A 66 -10.89 -4.76 -1.62
N PHE A 67 -10.20 -3.72 -1.16
CA PHE A 67 -10.74 -2.63 -0.33
C PHE A 67 -10.68 -1.27 -1.05
N LYS A 68 -11.07 -1.23 -2.34
CA LYS A 68 -10.89 -0.07 -3.23
C LYS A 68 -11.57 1.24 -2.77
N ASP A 69 -12.60 1.12 -1.94
CA ASP A 69 -13.40 2.25 -1.44
C ASP A 69 -12.93 2.72 -0.05
N TYR A 70 -11.91 2.08 0.53
CA TYR A 70 -11.24 2.52 1.75
C TYR A 70 -9.83 3.01 1.44
N THR A 71 -9.51 4.23 1.86
CA THR A 71 -8.20 4.87 1.65
C THR A 71 -7.73 5.57 2.93
N PHE A 72 -6.43 5.62 3.18
CA PHE A 72 -5.89 6.39 4.30
C PHE A 72 -5.89 7.89 4.01
N SER A 73 -5.78 8.28 2.73
CA SER A 73 -5.89 9.65 2.23
C SER A 73 -7.32 9.94 1.73
N ASP A 74 -7.70 11.22 1.67
CA ASP A 74 -8.92 11.64 0.93
C ASP A 74 -8.69 11.59 -0.59
N PHE A 75 -7.46 11.31 -1.02
CA PHE A 75 -6.95 11.37 -2.38
C PHE A 75 -6.22 10.09 -2.77
N LYS A 76 -6.43 9.57 -3.99
CA LYS A 76 -5.70 8.42 -4.53
C LYS A 76 -4.64 8.88 -5.53
N TRP A 77 -3.42 8.37 -5.49
CA TRP A 77 -2.38 8.76 -6.46
C TRP A 77 -2.73 8.33 -7.88
N ALA A 78 -2.91 9.27 -8.81
CA ALA A 78 -2.96 8.92 -10.22
C ALA A 78 -1.52 8.80 -10.76
N ILE A 79 -0.96 7.58 -10.71
CA ILE A 79 0.41 7.30 -11.19
C ILE A 79 0.42 7.29 -12.71
N THR A 80 0.42 8.46 -13.33
CA THR A 80 0.35 8.58 -14.78
C THR A 80 0.85 9.95 -15.22
N THR A 81 1.10 10.11 -16.52
CA THR A 81 1.44 11.41 -17.12
C THR A 81 0.19 12.24 -17.39
N GLU A 82 0.37 13.56 -17.44
CA GLU A 82 -0.67 14.49 -17.89
C GLU A 82 -1.19 14.14 -19.28
N ARG A 83 -0.27 13.83 -20.21
CA ARG A 83 -0.58 13.41 -21.57
C ARG A 83 -1.55 12.22 -21.58
N PHE A 84 -1.31 11.22 -20.73
CA PHE A 84 -2.19 10.06 -20.65
C PHE A 84 -3.59 10.43 -20.13
N LEU A 85 -3.68 11.24 -19.07
CA LEU A 85 -4.96 11.70 -18.53
C LEU A 85 -5.77 12.45 -19.59
N VAL A 86 -5.14 13.39 -20.29
CA VAL A 86 -5.77 14.15 -21.36
C VAL A 86 -6.18 13.25 -22.53
N SER A 87 -5.34 12.29 -22.93
CA SER A 87 -5.66 11.34 -24.01
C SER A 87 -6.85 10.44 -23.69
N MET A 88 -7.07 10.15 -22.40
CA MET A 88 -8.21 9.40 -21.89
C MET A 88 -9.42 10.28 -21.60
N SER A 89 -9.35 11.58 -21.95
CA SER A 89 -10.36 12.59 -21.64
C SER A 89 -10.70 12.65 -20.14
N VAL A 90 -9.73 12.34 -19.27
CA VAL A 90 -9.85 12.50 -17.82
C VAL A 90 -9.58 13.97 -17.49
N PRO A 91 -10.57 14.71 -16.95
CA PRO A 91 -10.38 16.11 -16.59
C PRO A 91 -9.37 16.26 -15.47
N ILE A 92 -8.51 17.26 -15.58
CA ILE A 92 -7.57 17.67 -14.52
C ILE A 92 -8.06 18.98 -13.95
N VAL A 93 -8.48 18.97 -12.70
CA VAL A 93 -8.97 20.15 -11.98
C VAL A 93 -7.82 20.71 -11.14
N LYS A 94 -7.49 21.98 -11.35
CA LYS A 94 -6.44 22.67 -10.60
C LYS A 94 -7.03 23.35 -9.35
N ALA A 95 -6.19 23.64 -8.37
CA ALA A 95 -6.63 24.27 -7.11
C ALA A 95 -7.34 25.63 -7.33
N ASN A 96 -6.97 26.37 -8.38
CA ASN A 96 -7.59 27.65 -8.75
C ASN A 96 -8.96 27.49 -9.47
N GLY A 97 -9.46 26.27 -9.65
CA GLY A 97 -10.72 25.98 -10.33
C GLY A 97 -10.62 25.88 -11.86
N SER A 98 -9.44 26.11 -12.44
CA SER A 98 -9.24 25.84 -13.87
C SER A 98 -9.30 24.34 -14.14
N VAL A 99 -9.84 23.98 -15.30
CA VAL A 99 -9.97 22.59 -15.73
C VAL A 99 -9.22 22.42 -17.03
N ILE A 100 -8.28 21.48 -17.05
CA ILE A 100 -7.62 21.03 -18.27
C ILE A 100 -8.40 19.83 -18.78
N THR A 101 -8.95 19.98 -19.99
CA THR A 101 -9.61 18.91 -20.75
C THR A 101 -9.06 18.91 -22.17
N GLY A 102 -8.91 17.75 -22.79
CA GLY A 102 -8.55 17.66 -24.20
C GLY A 102 -9.22 16.49 -24.91
N GLN A 103 -9.44 16.67 -26.22
CA GLN A 103 -9.81 15.61 -27.15
C GLN A 103 -8.62 15.36 -28.07
N GLY A 104 -8.01 14.18 -27.94
CA GLY A 104 -7.12 13.61 -28.94
C GLY A 104 -5.70 14.19 -28.99
N PHE A 105 -4.81 13.43 -29.65
CA PHE A 105 -3.45 13.81 -29.96
C PHE A 105 -3.45 15.02 -30.91
N GLN A 106 -3.34 16.22 -30.36
CA GLN A 106 -3.08 17.41 -31.15
C GLN A 106 -1.57 17.62 -31.17
N THR A 107 -1.05 17.78 -32.41
CA THR A 107 0.25 18.30 -32.89
C THR A 107 1.58 18.05 -32.16
N SER A 108 2.69 18.16 -32.91
CA SER A 108 4.07 18.07 -32.39
C SER A 108 4.46 19.23 -31.47
N ASP A 109 3.71 20.33 -31.48
CA ASP A 109 3.98 21.49 -30.61
C ASP A 109 3.32 21.33 -29.23
N ASP A 110 2.20 20.61 -29.14
CA ASP A 110 1.59 20.24 -27.85
C ASP A 110 2.47 19.21 -27.09
N GLU A 111 3.28 18.41 -27.79
CA GLU A 111 4.25 17.49 -27.16
C GLU A 111 5.28 18.20 -26.28
N LYS A 112 5.59 19.47 -26.54
CA LYS A 112 6.50 20.28 -25.71
C LYS A 112 5.81 20.89 -24.49
N ALA A 113 4.48 20.99 -24.50
CA ALA A 113 3.69 21.57 -23.40
C ALA A 113 3.41 20.55 -22.28
N PHE A 114 3.35 19.25 -22.60
CA PHE A 114 3.08 18.21 -21.60
C PHE A 114 4.33 17.83 -20.81
N ASN A 115 4.22 17.94 -19.49
CA ASN A 115 5.24 17.44 -18.59
C ASN A 115 5.16 15.90 -18.48
N ASN A 116 5.89 15.21 -19.35
CA ASN A 116 5.97 13.74 -19.37
C ASN A 116 6.93 13.17 -18.30
N GLU A 117 7.61 14.03 -17.52
CA GLU A 117 8.61 13.61 -16.54
C GLU A 117 8.05 13.44 -15.14
N LEU A 118 6.89 14.03 -14.86
CA LEU A 118 6.32 14.09 -13.52
C LEU A 118 5.17 13.09 -13.36
N LEU A 119 5.54 11.81 -13.24
CA LEU A 119 4.67 10.80 -12.66
C LEU A 119 4.30 11.25 -11.22
N PHE A 120 3.08 10.97 -10.75
CA PHE A 120 2.62 11.25 -9.38
C PHE A 120 2.33 12.72 -9.02
N GLN A 121 1.75 13.52 -9.92
CA GLN A 121 1.33 14.89 -9.57
C GLN A 121 -0.17 15.05 -9.37
N TYR A 122 -0.91 14.04 -9.79
CA TYR A 122 -2.35 14.09 -9.88
C TYR A 122 -2.97 13.08 -8.93
N PHE A 123 -4.17 13.41 -8.47
CA PHE A 123 -4.86 12.64 -7.47
C PHE A 123 -6.30 12.39 -7.87
N GLY A 124 -6.70 11.12 -7.95
CA GLY A 124 -8.09 10.73 -8.10
C GLY A 124 -8.91 11.08 -6.87
N ILE A 125 -10.13 11.57 -7.12
CA ILE A 125 -11.14 11.83 -6.09
C ILE A 125 -12.10 10.63 -5.96
N LYS A 126 -12.59 10.39 -4.74
CA LYS A 126 -13.61 9.39 -4.44
C LYS A 126 -14.97 9.94 -4.87
N ALA A 127 -15.61 9.30 -5.85
CA ALA A 127 -16.97 9.67 -6.25
C ALA A 127 -17.94 9.57 -5.05
N LYS A 128 -18.82 10.56 -4.85
CA LYS A 128 -19.73 10.69 -3.70
C LYS A 128 -19.07 10.88 -2.32
N TRP A 129 -17.75 11.07 -2.25
CA TRP A 129 -17.10 11.45 -0.99
C TRP A 129 -17.39 12.91 -0.66
N ASP A 130 -17.66 13.18 0.61
CA ASP A 130 -17.90 14.54 1.09
C ASP A 130 -16.58 15.29 1.26
N TYR A 131 -16.23 16.03 0.21
CA TYR A 131 -15.13 16.98 0.22
C TYR A 131 -15.64 18.37 0.63
N LYS A 132 -16.23 18.54 1.83
CA LYS A 132 -16.79 19.79 2.41
C LYS A 132 -16.07 21.10 2.07
N LYS A 133 -14.77 21.05 1.77
CA LYS A 133 -13.87 22.17 1.44
C LYS A 133 -13.74 22.48 -0.07
N PHE A 134 -14.35 21.70 -0.95
CA PHE A 134 -14.63 22.11 -2.33
C PHE A 134 -15.85 23.02 -2.33
N SER A 135 -15.70 24.25 -2.83
CA SER A 135 -16.84 25.12 -3.02
C SER A 135 -17.86 24.44 -3.94
N LYS A 136 -19.15 24.72 -3.70
CA LYS A 136 -20.38 24.23 -4.35
C LYS A 136 -20.45 24.27 -5.88
N HIS A 137 -19.36 24.53 -6.58
CA HIS A 137 -19.33 24.39 -8.02
C HIS A 137 -19.30 22.90 -8.37
N GLU A 138 -20.32 22.51 -9.12
CA GLU A 138 -20.56 21.20 -9.70
C GLU A 138 -19.37 20.80 -10.58
N TRP A 139 -18.26 20.32 -10.01
CA TRP A 139 -17.12 19.93 -10.82
C TRP A 139 -17.34 18.52 -11.38
N LEU A 140 -18.04 18.58 -12.51
CA LEU A 140 -18.25 17.63 -13.59
C LEU A 140 -19.23 16.50 -13.27
N LYS A 141 -20.30 16.42 -14.08
CA LYS A 141 -21.13 15.23 -14.32
C LYS A 141 -20.31 14.03 -14.89
N SER A 142 -18.98 14.07 -14.81
CA SER A 142 -18.08 12.97 -15.13
C SER A 142 -17.90 12.11 -13.89
N ASN A 143 -17.98 10.79 -14.05
CA ASN A 143 -17.78 9.84 -12.96
C ASN A 143 -16.34 9.80 -12.42
N PHE A 144 -15.37 10.43 -13.09
CA PHE A 144 -13.97 10.45 -12.68
C PHE A 144 -13.25 11.71 -13.19
N TYR A 145 -12.44 12.32 -12.31
CA TYR A 145 -11.48 13.37 -12.61
C TYR A 145 -10.32 13.29 -11.60
N VAL A 146 -9.23 13.99 -11.91
CA VAL A 146 -8.08 14.11 -11.00
C VAL A 146 -7.85 15.56 -10.61
N VAL A 147 -7.24 15.76 -9.45
CA VAL A 147 -6.83 17.08 -8.93
C VAL A 147 -5.32 17.19 -8.83
N ASP A 148 -4.78 18.40 -8.85
CA ASP A 148 -3.36 18.64 -8.59
C ASP A 148 -2.99 18.54 -7.10
N LYS A 149 -1.69 18.55 -6.82
CA LYS A 149 -1.15 18.57 -5.45
C LYS A 149 -1.69 19.73 -4.61
N ALA A 150 -1.69 20.95 -5.18
CA ALA A 150 -2.09 22.18 -4.49
C ALA A 150 -3.53 22.12 -3.96
N THR A 151 -4.39 21.31 -4.58
CA THR A 151 -5.75 21.08 -4.09
C THR A 151 -5.78 20.51 -2.66
N GLN A 152 -4.76 19.77 -2.25
CA GLN A 152 -4.67 19.19 -0.91
C GLN A 152 -4.33 20.21 0.20
N GLU A 153 -3.92 21.44 -0.12
CA GLU A 153 -3.63 22.51 0.86
C GLU A 153 -4.82 22.83 1.76
N ARG A 154 -6.04 22.60 1.28
CA ARG A 154 -7.26 22.87 2.03
C ARG A 154 -7.54 21.81 3.10
N PHE A 155 -6.90 20.65 3.04
CA PHE A 155 -7.23 19.48 3.86
C PHE A 155 -6.32 19.35 5.06
N GLU A 156 -6.81 18.70 6.12
CA GLU A 156 -5.99 18.42 7.30
C GLU A 156 -4.83 17.49 6.92
N ASP A 157 -3.67 17.63 7.56
CA ASP A 157 -2.47 16.89 7.18
C ASP A 157 -2.67 15.37 7.15
N TYR A 158 -3.38 14.82 8.13
CA TYR A 158 -3.66 13.38 8.19
C TYR A 158 -4.55 12.89 7.03
N GLN A 159 -5.24 13.79 6.33
CA GLN A 159 -6.08 13.49 5.16
C GLN A 159 -5.32 13.59 3.84
N LYS A 160 -4.14 14.23 3.82
CA LYS A 160 -3.29 14.37 2.63
C LYS A 160 -2.60 13.04 2.27
N SER A 161 -2.13 12.93 1.03
CA SER A 161 -1.47 11.73 0.49
C SER A 161 -0.17 11.33 1.20
N ILE A 162 0.51 12.29 1.85
CA ILE A 162 1.64 12.05 2.74
C ILE A 162 1.41 12.84 4.03
N SER A 163 1.65 12.23 5.19
CA SER A 163 1.54 12.91 6.48
C SER A 163 2.58 12.42 7.47
N LEU A 164 2.99 13.27 8.40
CA LEU A 164 3.87 12.90 9.50
C LEU A 164 3.08 12.32 10.69
N ILE A 165 3.51 11.18 11.20
CA ILE A 165 2.93 10.48 12.35
C ILE A 165 3.95 10.49 13.49
N LYS A 166 3.58 11.08 14.63
CA LYS A 166 4.49 11.29 15.77
C LYS A 166 4.04 10.56 17.03
N SER A 167 2.81 10.05 17.04
CA SER A 167 2.14 9.51 18.20
C SER A 167 1.05 8.50 17.84
N ASP A 168 0.56 7.80 18.85
CA ASP A 168 -0.61 6.92 18.74
C ASP A 168 -1.85 7.65 18.21
N ASP A 169 -2.08 8.89 18.65
CA ASP A 169 -3.26 9.64 18.25
C ASP A 169 -3.16 10.14 16.81
N ASP A 170 -1.96 10.54 16.37
CA ASP A 170 -1.71 10.83 14.95
C ASP A 170 -1.92 9.57 14.10
N LEU A 171 -1.46 8.41 14.59
CA LEU A 171 -1.64 7.13 13.91
C LEU A 171 -3.13 6.78 13.80
N LYS A 172 -3.91 6.90 14.88
CA LYS A 172 -5.37 6.66 14.84
C LYS A 172 -6.06 7.57 13.83
N LYS A 173 -5.72 8.86 13.80
CA LYS A 173 -6.27 9.82 12.82
C LYS A 173 -5.91 9.42 11.39
N ALA A 174 -4.64 9.15 11.12
CA ALA A 174 -4.19 8.78 9.78
C ALA A 174 -4.69 7.41 9.31
N LEU A 175 -4.97 6.50 10.24
CA LEU A 175 -5.65 5.23 10.00
C LEU A 175 -7.18 5.37 9.99
N ARG A 176 -7.76 6.57 10.10
CA ARG A 176 -9.21 6.83 10.03
C ARG A 176 -10.02 6.12 11.11
N LEU A 177 -9.43 5.94 12.30
CA LEU A 177 -10.01 5.21 13.43
C LEU A 177 -10.69 6.11 14.47
N THR A 178 -10.76 7.43 14.24
CA THR A 178 -11.52 8.33 15.10
C THR A 178 -13.01 8.23 14.81
N ASP A 179 -13.86 8.54 15.79
CA ASP A 179 -15.33 8.48 15.63
C ASP A 179 -15.82 9.36 14.47
N GLU A 180 -15.23 10.55 14.31
CA GLU A 180 -15.54 11.46 13.21
C GLU A 180 -15.25 10.84 11.83
N GLU A 181 -14.07 10.23 11.67
CA GLU A 181 -13.67 9.62 10.41
C GLU A 181 -14.44 8.33 10.12
N GLN A 182 -14.74 7.53 11.16
CA GLN A 182 -15.59 6.36 11.04
C GLN A 182 -17.01 6.75 10.58
N LEU A 183 -17.59 7.81 11.16
CA LEU A 183 -18.89 8.32 10.73
C LEU A 183 -18.86 8.84 9.28
N LYS A 184 -17.81 9.56 8.90
CA LYS A 184 -17.60 10.04 7.52
C LYS A 184 -17.59 8.87 6.53
N TYR A 185 -16.86 7.80 6.85
CA TYR A 185 -16.82 6.59 6.03
C TYR A 185 -18.14 5.83 5.99
N LEU A 186 -18.86 5.71 7.10
CA LEU A 186 -20.17 5.05 7.12
C LEU A 186 -21.18 5.78 6.20
N ASN A 187 -21.22 7.11 6.28
CA ASN A 187 -22.07 7.91 5.37
C ASN A 187 -21.66 7.72 3.91
N TYR A 188 -20.36 7.72 3.64
CA TYR A 188 -19.84 7.46 2.30
C TYR A 188 -20.26 6.08 1.77
N TYR A 189 -20.14 5.03 2.58
CA TYR A 189 -20.50 3.67 2.18
C TYR A 189 -21.99 3.53 1.91
N LYS A 190 -22.84 4.20 2.68
CA LYS A 190 -24.27 4.28 2.41
C LYS A 190 -24.55 4.89 1.03
N GLU A 191 -23.88 5.98 0.68
CA GLU A 191 -24.06 6.66 -0.61
C GLU A 191 -23.60 5.81 -1.82
N ILE A 192 -22.57 4.99 -1.67
CA ILE A 192 -22.04 4.16 -2.78
C ILE A 192 -22.63 2.75 -2.84
N THR A 193 -23.39 2.32 -1.83
CA THR A 193 -24.03 1.00 -1.79
C THR A 193 -25.41 1.06 -2.43
N PRO A 194 -25.74 0.21 -3.41
CA PRO A 194 -27.09 0.12 -3.96
C PRO A 194 -28.13 -0.20 -2.88
N GLU A 195 -29.31 0.44 -2.90
CA GLU A 195 -30.36 0.22 -1.91
C GLU A 195 -30.78 -1.26 -1.80
N ILE A 196 -30.79 -1.99 -2.92
CA ILE A 196 -31.08 -3.43 -2.98
C ILE A 196 -30.11 -4.28 -2.12
N ASP A 197 -28.84 -3.86 -1.99
CA ASP A 197 -27.85 -4.55 -1.16
C ASP A 197 -28.12 -4.32 0.35
N LEU A 198 -28.97 -3.34 0.70
CA LEU A 198 -29.27 -2.94 2.07
C LEU A 198 -30.63 -3.43 2.59
N GLU A 199 -31.55 -3.87 1.72
CA GLU A 199 -32.94 -4.22 2.08
C GLU A 199 -33.06 -5.21 3.26
N ASN A 200 -32.10 -6.13 3.40
CA ASN A 200 -32.11 -7.17 4.44
C ASN A 200 -30.97 -7.02 5.46
N VAL A 201 -30.26 -5.88 5.44
CA VAL A 201 -29.15 -5.62 6.36
C VAL A 201 -29.69 -5.09 7.69
N LYS A 202 -29.59 -5.90 8.75
CA LYS A 202 -30.03 -5.51 10.11
C LYS A 202 -29.06 -4.55 10.80
N ASP A 203 -27.77 -4.67 10.51
CA ASP A 203 -26.70 -3.83 11.06
C ASP A 203 -25.85 -3.30 9.91
N GLU A 204 -26.20 -2.10 9.43
CA GLU A 204 -25.47 -1.41 8.35
C GLU A 204 -24.00 -1.19 8.73
N THR A 205 -23.70 -0.93 10.01
CA THR A 205 -22.32 -0.65 10.45
C THR A 205 -21.45 -1.89 10.34
N ALA A 206 -21.92 -3.03 10.84
CA ALA A 206 -21.21 -4.30 10.73
C ALA A 206 -21.04 -4.70 9.25
N TYR A 207 -22.11 -4.55 8.46
CA TYR A 207 -22.08 -4.81 7.02
C TYR A 207 -21.03 -3.97 6.29
N PHE A 208 -20.99 -2.66 6.52
CA PHE A 208 -20.01 -1.79 5.88
C PHE A 208 -18.58 -2.04 6.34
N LYS A 209 -18.36 -2.33 7.63
CA LYS A 209 -17.05 -2.72 8.15
C LYS A 209 -16.53 -3.97 7.45
N GLU A 210 -17.35 -5.01 7.36
CA GLU A 210 -16.98 -6.24 6.67
C GLU A 210 -16.76 -6.01 5.17
N ARG A 211 -17.63 -5.22 4.52
CA ARG A 211 -17.63 -5.03 3.06
C ARG A 211 -16.56 -4.08 2.54
N TYR A 212 -16.21 -3.03 3.28
CA TYR A 212 -15.37 -1.96 2.75
C TYR A 212 -14.09 -1.70 3.53
N MET A 213 -14.02 -2.04 4.82
CA MET A 213 -12.86 -1.69 5.65
C MET A 213 -11.84 -2.85 5.77
N PRO A 214 -10.52 -2.57 5.77
CA PRO A 214 -9.48 -3.59 5.80
C PRO A 214 -9.24 -4.22 7.18
N TRP A 215 -10.05 -3.86 8.18
CA TRP A 215 -9.79 -4.18 9.57
C TRP A 215 -10.02 -5.65 9.89
N SER A 216 -9.02 -6.30 10.44
CA SER A 216 -9.04 -7.70 10.81
C SER A 216 -8.10 -7.98 11.98
N LYS A 217 -8.06 -9.23 12.44
CA LYS A 217 -7.12 -9.66 13.50
C LYS A 217 -5.65 -9.46 13.11
N THR A 218 -5.33 -9.50 11.81
CA THR A 218 -3.97 -9.35 11.27
C THR A 218 -3.70 -7.98 10.65
N PHE A 219 -4.70 -7.10 10.64
CA PHE A 219 -4.61 -5.75 10.11
C PHE A 219 -5.48 -4.82 10.96
N ASN A 220 -4.92 -4.26 12.01
CA ASN A 220 -5.60 -3.34 12.93
C ASN A 220 -4.57 -2.39 13.57
N PHE A 221 -5.07 -1.45 14.39
CA PHE A 221 -4.25 -0.46 15.07
C PHE A 221 -3.09 -1.08 15.84
N ASP A 222 -3.35 -2.08 16.69
CA ASP A 222 -2.32 -2.66 17.56
C ASP A 222 -1.25 -3.40 16.75
N VAL A 223 -1.65 -4.12 15.69
CA VAL A 223 -0.70 -4.80 14.79
C VAL A 223 0.19 -3.78 14.07
N ILE A 224 -0.39 -2.70 13.54
CA ILE A 224 0.38 -1.64 12.86
C ILE A 224 1.30 -0.95 13.86
N LYS A 225 0.77 -0.51 15.01
CA LYS A 225 1.50 0.18 16.07
C LYS A 225 2.67 -0.66 16.60
N SER A 226 2.50 -1.98 16.73
CA SER A 226 3.57 -2.86 17.24
C SER A 226 4.84 -2.86 16.37
N LYS A 227 4.74 -2.38 15.13
CA LYS A 227 5.84 -2.27 14.16
C LYS A 227 6.48 -0.89 14.11
N LEU A 228 5.99 0.04 14.94
CA LEU A 228 6.43 1.42 15.00
C LEU A 228 7.04 1.70 16.37
N ASP A 229 8.12 2.49 16.41
CA ASP A 229 8.75 2.95 17.63
C ASP A 229 8.69 4.48 17.70
N PHE A 230 7.57 5.00 18.22
CA PHE A 230 7.39 6.44 18.41
C PHE A 230 8.29 7.06 19.48
N LYS A 231 9.06 6.27 20.25
CA LYS A 231 10.07 6.83 21.15
C LYS A 231 11.28 7.29 20.35
N LYS A 232 11.66 6.52 19.34
CA LYS A 232 12.85 6.79 18.51
C LYS A 232 12.53 7.56 17.23
N TYR A 233 11.38 7.28 16.60
CA TYR A 233 11.09 7.74 15.25
C TYR A 233 9.78 8.53 15.16
N ASN A 234 9.75 9.50 14.26
CA ASN A 234 8.52 9.91 13.58
C ASN A 234 8.43 9.15 12.25
N TYR A 235 7.24 9.10 11.66
CA TYR A 235 7.03 8.35 10.42
C TYR A 235 6.37 9.21 9.35
N LEU A 236 6.97 9.29 8.15
CA LEU A 236 6.26 9.76 6.97
C LEU A 236 5.37 8.62 6.47
N PHE A 237 4.06 8.82 6.61
CA PHE A 237 3.06 7.89 6.11
C PHE A 237 2.62 8.29 4.71
N ILE A 238 3.13 7.56 3.73
CA ILE A 238 2.88 7.71 2.31
C ILE A 238 1.76 6.75 1.93
N LYS A 239 0.62 7.26 1.47
CA LYS A 239 -0.64 6.52 1.46
C LYS A 239 -1.09 6.13 0.06
N ASP A 240 -1.72 4.96 -0.05
CA ASP A 240 -2.61 4.57 -1.15
C ASP A 240 -1.98 4.57 -2.56
N PHE A 241 -0.73 4.12 -2.69
CA PHE A 241 -0.11 3.86 -3.98
C PHE A 241 -0.81 2.70 -4.67
N HIS A 242 -1.09 2.87 -5.95
CA HIS A 242 -1.62 1.80 -6.80
C HIS A 242 -1.14 2.02 -8.22
N ARG A 243 -0.88 0.94 -8.94
CA ARG A 243 -0.55 1.07 -10.35
C ARG A 243 -1.78 1.60 -11.09
N THR A 244 -1.59 2.67 -11.87
CA THR A 244 -2.57 3.08 -12.88
C THR A 244 -2.59 2.00 -13.95
N ILE A 245 -3.54 1.08 -13.91
CA ILE A 245 -3.68 0.05 -14.94
C ILE A 245 -5.06 0.16 -15.59
N ILE A 246 -5.08 0.26 -16.93
CA ILE A 246 -6.27 0.02 -17.76
C ILE A 246 -6.16 -1.43 -18.24
N ASN A 247 -6.62 -2.35 -17.40
CA ASN A 247 -6.71 -3.82 -17.52
C ASN A 247 -6.19 -4.41 -16.22
N SER A 248 -6.78 -5.35 -15.54
CA SER A 248 -8.10 -6.00 -15.51
C SER A 248 -8.15 -6.59 -14.08
N GLY A 249 -9.27 -7.14 -13.59
CA GLY A 249 -9.32 -7.71 -12.22
C GLY A 249 -8.22 -8.76 -11.95
N GLU A 250 -7.06 -8.35 -11.44
CA GLU A 250 -5.93 -9.25 -11.21
C GLU A 250 -6.32 -10.17 -10.06
N ALA A 251 -6.59 -11.45 -10.31
CA ALA A 251 -6.55 -12.41 -9.24
C ALA A 251 -5.09 -12.46 -8.75
N VAL A 252 -4.87 -12.01 -7.53
CA VAL A 252 -3.53 -11.96 -6.92
C VAL A 252 -3.41 -13.13 -5.96
N SER A 253 -2.27 -13.80 -5.93
CA SER A 253 -1.96 -14.81 -4.91
C SER A 253 -0.95 -14.29 -3.89
N ARG A 254 -0.34 -13.13 -4.17
CA ARG A 254 0.68 -12.50 -3.35
C ARG A 254 0.22 -11.15 -2.82
N LEU A 255 0.00 -11.07 -1.52
CA LEU A 255 -0.32 -9.80 -0.86
C LEU A 255 0.92 -8.92 -0.65
N ASP A 256 2.12 -9.49 -0.62
CA ASP A 256 3.41 -8.79 -0.52
C ASP A 256 3.92 -8.21 -1.86
N GLY A 257 3.19 -8.47 -2.95
CA GLY A 257 3.44 -7.93 -4.30
C GLY A 257 2.92 -6.49 -4.50
N GLY A 258 3.02 -6.02 -5.75
CA GLY A 258 2.57 -4.69 -6.17
C GLY A 258 3.70 -3.66 -6.15
N ILE A 259 3.42 -2.45 -5.68
CA ILE A 259 4.44 -1.39 -5.59
C ILE A 259 5.28 -1.61 -4.34
N ASP A 260 6.60 -1.55 -4.49
CA ASP A 260 7.56 -1.66 -3.39
C ASP A 260 8.59 -0.53 -3.39
N LEU A 261 9.18 -0.24 -2.23
CA LEU A 261 10.25 0.76 -2.10
C LEU A 261 11.62 0.12 -2.36
N LYS A 262 12.27 0.53 -3.45
CA LYS A 262 13.65 0.17 -3.80
C LYS A 262 14.66 1.00 -3.03
N ASP A 263 14.36 2.29 -2.82
CA ASP A 263 15.09 3.19 -1.93
C ASP A 263 14.28 4.43 -1.58
N TYR A 264 14.73 5.19 -0.58
CA TYR A 264 14.22 6.53 -0.28
C TYR A 264 15.31 7.47 0.26
N GLN A 265 15.17 8.76 0.02
CA GLN A 265 16.00 9.82 0.59
C GLN A 265 15.13 10.95 1.12
N ILE A 266 15.48 11.46 2.29
CA ILE A 266 14.76 12.53 2.97
C ILE A 266 15.78 13.63 3.25
N ASP A 267 15.59 14.77 2.63
CA ASP A 267 16.37 15.97 2.85
C ASP A 267 15.47 17.00 3.54
N VAL A 268 15.57 17.06 4.86
CA VAL A 268 14.76 17.95 5.69
C VAL A 268 15.08 19.41 5.41
N THR A 269 16.36 19.74 5.23
CA THR A 269 16.83 21.11 4.99
C THR A 269 16.20 21.69 3.73
N ASN A 270 16.18 20.91 2.65
CA ASN A 270 15.62 21.35 1.37
C ASN A 270 14.15 20.95 1.19
N LYS A 271 13.50 20.39 2.23
CA LYS A 271 12.11 19.88 2.18
C LYS A 271 11.87 18.98 0.97
N LYS A 272 12.74 17.99 0.77
CA LYS A 272 12.72 17.10 -0.40
C LYS A 272 12.62 15.64 0.01
N LEU A 273 11.66 14.94 -0.58
CA LEU A 273 11.47 13.50 -0.43
C LEU A 273 11.66 12.83 -1.79
N THR A 274 12.67 11.98 -1.89
CA THR A 274 12.91 11.15 -3.08
C THR A 274 12.50 9.72 -2.78
N LEU A 275 11.63 9.15 -3.61
CA LEU A 275 11.15 7.78 -3.49
C LEU A 275 11.50 7.00 -4.75
N LYS A 276 12.28 5.93 -4.62
CA LYS A 276 12.52 4.97 -5.69
C LYS A 276 11.63 3.76 -5.45
N THR A 277 10.73 3.53 -6.39
CA THR A 277 9.73 2.47 -6.35
C THR A 277 10.03 1.42 -7.42
N GLY A 278 9.55 0.20 -7.20
CA GLY A 278 9.58 -0.84 -8.20
C GLY A 278 8.36 -1.74 -8.13
N ALA A 279 8.28 -2.66 -9.08
CA ALA A 279 7.23 -3.66 -9.14
C ALA A 279 7.70 -4.94 -8.46
N LYS A 280 6.85 -5.55 -7.65
CA LYS A 280 6.96 -6.94 -7.22
C LYS A 280 5.84 -7.77 -7.84
N PRO A 281 6.10 -9.02 -8.26
CA PRO A 281 5.07 -9.90 -8.79
C PRO A 281 3.88 -10.02 -7.84
N GLU A 282 2.67 -9.92 -8.39
CA GLU A 282 1.42 -10.07 -7.63
C GLU A 282 0.90 -11.51 -7.61
N THR A 283 1.53 -12.37 -8.41
CA THR A 283 1.24 -13.79 -8.55
C THR A 283 2.54 -14.58 -8.46
N ASN A 284 2.44 -15.89 -8.18
CA ASN A 284 3.61 -16.76 -8.30
C ASN A 284 3.89 -17.07 -9.77
N GLU A 285 5.13 -17.43 -10.07
CA GLU A 285 5.53 -17.84 -11.41
C GLU A 285 4.72 -19.07 -11.86
N GLY A 286 4.22 -19.04 -13.10
CA GLY A 286 3.40 -20.12 -13.67
C GLY A 286 1.91 -20.04 -13.32
N GLU A 287 1.48 -19.14 -12.44
CA GLU A 287 0.06 -18.92 -12.19
C GLU A 287 -0.59 -18.12 -13.32
N GLN A 288 -1.67 -18.66 -13.88
CA GLN A 288 -2.48 -17.98 -14.88
C GLN A 288 -3.86 -17.72 -14.31
N PHE A 289 -4.29 -16.47 -14.38
CA PHE A 289 -5.63 -16.08 -14.00
C PHE A 289 -6.37 -15.55 -15.23
N ILE A 290 -7.59 -16.07 -15.45
CA ILE A 290 -8.48 -15.56 -16.48
C ILE A 290 -9.02 -14.22 -15.99
N VAL A 291 -8.82 -13.17 -16.77
CA VAL A 291 -9.36 -11.86 -16.44
C VAL A 291 -10.45 -11.44 -17.40
N ASN A 292 -11.64 -11.17 -16.87
CA ASN A 292 -12.85 -10.96 -17.66
C ASN A 292 -13.30 -9.49 -17.79
N THR A 293 -12.60 -8.54 -17.16
CA THR A 293 -13.04 -7.13 -17.15
C THR A 293 -11.88 -6.14 -17.07
N ALA A 294 -11.85 -5.16 -17.99
CA ALA A 294 -10.99 -3.99 -17.90
C ALA A 294 -11.51 -3.03 -16.80
N VAL A 295 -10.61 -2.54 -15.94
CA VAL A 295 -10.95 -1.64 -14.83
C VAL A 295 -10.29 -0.28 -15.09
N TRP A 296 -11.02 0.80 -14.83
CA TRP A 296 -10.54 2.18 -14.96
C TRP A 296 -9.51 2.52 -13.86
N VAL A 297 -8.68 3.53 -14.14
CA VAL A 297 -7.58 4.06 -13.32
C VAL A 297 -7.89 4.18 -11.81
N ASP A 298 -9.12 4.48 -11.38
CA ASP A 298 -9.47 4.68 -9.95
C ASP A 298 -9.73 3.39 -9.15
N LYS A 299 -9.95 2.27 -9.85
CA LYS A 299 -10.56 1.06 -9.26
C LYS A 299 -9.58 -0.09 -9.05
N SER A 300 -8.27 0.18 -8.97
CA SER A 300 -7.30 -0.85 -8.58
C SER A 300 -7.77 -1.52 -7.28
N GLY A 301 -7.81 -2.85 -7.28
CA GLY A 301 -8.10 -3.64 -6.09
C GLY A 301 -7.00 -3.51 -5.05
N ARG A 302 -5.76 -3.22 -5.48
CA ARG A 302 -4.58 -3.11 -4.63
C ARG A 302 -4.23 -1.68 -4.26
N LEU A 303 -3.95 -1.46 -2.97
CA LEU A 303 -3.28 -0.28 -2.45
C LEU A 303 -2.06 -0.69 -1.63
N ASN A 304 -0.95 0.00 -1.84
CA ASN A 304 0.29 -0.10 -1.08
C ASN A 304 0.52 1.23 -0.35
N SER A 305 0.79 1.20 0.95
CA SER A 305 1.17 2.39 1.72
C SER A 305 2.44 2.11 2.51
N PHE A 306 3.21 3.15 2.79
CA PHE A 306 4.54 3.05 3.40
C PHE A 306 4.64 3.99 4.60
N MET A 307 5.16 3.49 5.72
CA MET A 307 5.57 4.31 6.85
C MET A 307 7.09 4.28 6.93
N ILE A 308 7.70 5.40 6.56
CA ILE A 308 9.16 5.56 6.54
C ILE A 308 9.61 6.19 7.85
N PRO A 309 10.48 5.52 8.64
CA PRO A 309 11.00 6.08 9.89
C PRO A 309 11.98 7.22 9.62
N ILE A 310 11.91 8.24 10.46
CA ILE A 310 12.82 9.38 10.54
C ILE A 310 13.14 9.61 12.01
N GLU A 311 14.40 9.83 12.36
CA GLU A 311 14.79 10.07 13.75
C GLU A 311 13.98 11.25 14.30
N LYS A 312 13.45 11.09 15.51
CA LYS A 312 12.43 11.99 16.07
C LYS A 312 12.85 13.46 16.11
N THR A 313 14.15 13.72 16.21
CA THR A 313 14.74 15.06 16.25
C THR A 313 14.98 15.67 14.87
N GLU A 314 14.96 14.87 13.80
CA GLU A 314 15.26 15.35 12.44
C GLU A 314 14.06 16.00 11.77
N LEU A 315 12.84 15.51 12.00
CA LEU A 315 11.62 16.05 11.38
C LEU A 315 10.45 16.09 12.37
N THR A 316 10.09 17.28 12.85
CA THR A 316 9.01 17.48 13.84
C THR A 316 7.70 17.98 13.23
N GLU A 317 7.78 18.56 12.03
CA GLU A 317 6.68 19.14 11.27
C GLU A 317 6.83 18.80 9.80
N PHE A 318 5.70 18.62 9.11
CA PHE A 318 5.68 18.28 7.70
C PHE A 318 4.37 18.78 7.09
N ASP A 319 4.47 19.64 6.07
CA ASP A 319 3.35 19.94 5.18
C ASP A 319 3.65 19.33 3.81
N PHE A 320 2.80 18.40 3.38
CA PHE A 320 2.89 17.78 2.07
C PHE A 320 3.04 18.80 0.94
N ASN A 321 2.36 19.94 1.00
CA ASN A 321 2.35 20.93 -0.09
C ASN A 321 3.67 21.69 -0.20
N GLU A 322 4.36 21.91 0.92
CA GLU A 322 5.66 22.61 0.96
C GLU A 322 6.84 21.74 0.53
N TRP A 323 6.66 20.41 0.49
CA TRP A 323 7.75 19.48 0.18
C TRP A 323 7.83 19.12 -1.30
N GLU A 324 9.02 19.15 -1.89
CA GLU A 324 9.28 18.56 -3.21
C GLU A 324 9.24 17.03 -3.09
N ILE A 325 8.38 16.38 -3.87
CA ILE A 325 8.29 14.91 -3.89
C ILE A 325 8.74 14.42 -5.26
N ILE A 326 9.85 13.66 -5.28
CA ILE A 326 10.43 13.11 -6.50
C ILE A 326 10.25 11.60 -6.50
N PHE A 327 9.69 11.08 -7.59
CA PHE A 327 9.52 9.64 -7.79
C PHE A 327 10.42 9.14 -8.91
N ASN A 328 11.12 8.04 -8.64
CA ASN A 328 11.97 7.35 -9.62
C ASN A 328 12.87 8.33 -10.42
N PRO A 329 13.71 9.13 -9.75
CA PRO A 329 14.59 10.07 -10.45
C PRO A 329 15.42 9.31 -11.50
N LYS A 330 15.59 9.91 -12.67
CA LYS A 330 16.53 9.40 -13.67
C LYS A 330 17.94 9.53 -13.09
N ASN A 331 18.69 8.44 -13.14
CA ASN A 331 20.11 8.41 -12.75
C ASN A 331 20.95 9.26 -13.71
#